data_AF-A0AA51QBD4-F1
#
_entry.id   AF-A0AA51QBD4-F1
#
_cell.length_a   1.000
_cell.length_b   1.000
_cell.length_c   1.000
_cell.angle_alpha   90.00
_cell.angle_beta   90.00
_cell.angle_gamma   90.00
#
_symmetry.space_group_name_H-M   'P 1'
#
loop_
_entity.id
_entity.type
_entity.pdbx_description
1 polymer ?
#
loop_
_entity_poly.entity_id
_entity_poly.type
_entity_poly.pdbx_seq_one_letter_code
_entity_poly.pdbx_strand_id
1 'polypeptide(L)'
;MNYLNEPYFNKKCETATPFEMLLTLTNGNIRGLDTLVLNTLLSKKRLLPPIVVNALLVYFFNSFAEKVYDRNDLSRLHDYWLAKRVCTFSQAREMFKEDINQVLQRLKNN
;
A
#
# COMPACT_ATOMS: atom_id res chain seq x y z
N MET A 1 -12.55 -5.94 -6.65
CA MET A 1 -11.96 -7.28 -6.83
C MET A 1 -11.27 -7.70 -5.54
N ASN A 2 -11.50 -8.93 -5.07
CA ASN A 2 -10.99 -9.42 -3.78
C ASN A 2 -9.68 -10.20 -4.01
N TYR A 3 -8.60 -9.49 -4.31
CA TYR A 3 -7.29 -10.06 -4.72
C TYR A 3 -6.58 -10.88 -3.62
N LEU A 4 -7.07 -10.82 -2.38
CA LEU A 4 -6.46 -11.42 -1.20
C LEU A 4 -6.30 -12.95 -1.24
N ASN A 5 -7.09 -13.63 -2.09
CA ASN A 5 -7.11 -15.08 -2.19
C ASN A 5 -6.60 -15.60 -3.55
N GLU A 6 -6.10 -14.72 -4.43
CA GLU A 6 -5.60 -15.15 -5.73
C GLU A 6 -4.11 -15.52 -5.65
N PRO A 7 -3.71 -16.76 -6.00
CA PRO A 7 -2.29 -17.15 -6.01
C PRO A 7 -1.42 -16.26 -6.91
N TYR A 8 -2.02 -15.74 -7.98
CA TYR A 8 -1.38 -14.80 -8.90
C TYR A 8 -1.02 -13.48 -8.20
N PHE A 9 -1.86 -13.02 -7.28
CA PHE A 9 -1.66 -11.78 -6.54
C PHE A 9 -0.48 -11.88 -5.57
N ASN A 10 -0.39 -12.98 -4.82
CA ASN A 10 0.74 -13.21 -3.89
C ASN A 10 2.07 -13.25 -4.65
N LYS A 11 2.10 -13.99 -5.77
CA LYS A 11 3.28 -14.08 -6.63
C LYS A 11 3.66 -12.70 -7.18
N LYS A 12 2.68 -11.88 -7.56
CA LYS A 12 2.94 -10.52 -8.06
C LYS A 12 3.46 -9.59 -6.95
N CYS A 13 2.96 -9.69 -5.72
CA CYS A 13 3.52 -8.98 -4.57
C CYS A 13 4.96 -9.40 -4.26
N GLU A 14 5.33 -10.65 -4.52
CA GLU A 14 6.69 -11.15 -4.32
C GLU A 14 7.67 -10.69 -5.39
N THR A 15 7.27 -10.69 -6.67
CA THR A 15 8.20 -10.50 -7.78
C THR A 15 8.23 -9.08 -8.34
N ALA A 16 7.15 -8.31 -8.19
CA ALA A 16 7.08 -6.96 -8.76
C ALA A 16 7.89 -5.95 -7.94
N THR A 17 8.47 -4.98 -8.61
CA THR A 17 8.93 -3.74 -7.96
C THR A 17 7.72 -2.88 -7.56
N PRO A 18 7.88 -1.95 -6.59
CA PRO A 18 6.81 -1.04 -6.20
C PRO A 18 6.24 -0.20 -7.37
N PHE A 19 7.07 0.16 -8.35
CA PHE A 19 6.63 0.87 -9.56
C PHE A 19 5.81 -0.02 -10.51
N GLU A 20 6.24 -1.26 -10.76
CA GLU A 20 5.46 -2.21 -11.57
C GLU A 20 4.12 -2.55 -10.91
N MET A 21 4.10 -2.61 -9.58
CA MET A 21 2.87 -2.77 -8.81
C MET A 21 1.96 -1.56 -8.97
N LEU A 22 2.50 -0.33 -8.87
CA LEU A 22 1.73 0.89 -9.11
C LEU A 22 1.15 0.93 -10.54
N LEU A 23 1.94 0.59 -11.55
CA LEU A 23 1.51 0.53 -12.95
C LEU A 23 0.34 -0.45 -13.11
N THR A 24 0.41 -1.60 -12.45
CA THR A 24 -0.67 -2.60 -12.43
C THR A 24 -1.93 -2.04 -11.78
N LEU A 25 -1.81 -1.46 -10.59
CA LEU A 25 -2.93 -1.00 -9.78
C LEU A 25 -3.67 0.20 -10.40
N THR A 26 -2.95 1.00 -11.19
CA THR A 26 -3.49 2.15 -11.91
C THR A 26 -3.91 1.82 -13.35
N ASN A 27 -3.83 0.54 -13.75
CA ASN A 27 -4.09 0.07 -15.11
C ASN A 27 -3.33 0.90 -16.18
N GLY A 28 -2.07 1.22 -15.90
CA GLY A 28 -1.22 2.04 -16.78
C GLY A 28 -1.39 3.56 -16.64
N ASN A 29 -2.45 4.04 -15.97
CA ASN A 29 -2.75 5.47 -15.87
C ASN A 29 -2.19 6.08 -14.57
N ILE A 30 -0.86 6.17 -14.50
CA ILE A 30 -0.17 6.75 -13.34
C ILE A 30 -0.29 8.28 -13.37
N ARG A 31 -0.94 8.87 -12.37
CA ARG A 31 -1.00 10.33 -12.20
C ARG A 31 0.27 10.85 -11.52
N GLY A 32 0.58 12.13 -11.70
CA GLY A 32 1.73 12.76 -11.04
C GLY A 32 1.70 12.64 -9.51
N LEU A 33 0.51 12.70 -8.90
CA LEU A 33 0.33 12.47 -7.48
C LEU A 33 0.70 11.03 -7.07
N ASP A 34 0.32 10.04 -7.88
CA ASP A 34 0.59 8.62 -7.58
C ASP A 34 2.11 8.36 -7.53
N THR A 35 2.86 8.89 -8.51
CA THR A 35 4.33 8.84 -8.54
C THR A 35 4.95 9.57 -7.37
N LEU A 36 4.47 10.77 -7.03
CA LEU A 36 4.98 11.56 -5.91
C LEU A 36 4.84 10.81 -4.59
N VAL A 37 3.67 10.23 -4.34
CA VAL A 37 3.37 9.49 -3.11
C VAL A 37 4.24 8.23 -3.01
N LEU A 38 4.41 7.49 -4.12
CA LEU A 38 5.29 6.32 -4.14
C LEU A 38 6.75 6.71 -3.87
N ASN A 39 7.28 7.74 -4.54
CA ASN A 39 8.66 8.20 -4.32
C ASN A 39 8.89 8.66 -2.88
N THR A 40 7.91 9.36 -2.30
CA THR A 40 7.96 9.79 -0.90
C THR A 40 8.06 8.58 0.03
N LEU A 41 7.25 7.54 -0.20
CA LEU A 41 7.34 6.28 0.54
C LEU A 41 8.73 5.64 0.42
N LEU A 42 9.23 5.49 -0.82
CA LEU A 42 10.50 4.81 -1.10
C LEU A 42 11.74 5.56 -0.58
N SER A 43 11.63 6.87 -0.35
CA SER A 43 12.69 7.68 0.27
C SER A 43 12.82 7.51 1.79
N LYS A 44 11.93 6.77 2.44
CA LYS A 44 11.95 6.60 3.91
C LYS A 44 13.20 5.86 4.37
N LYS A 45 13.78 6.33 5.50
CA LYS A 45 14.97 5.74 6.13
C LYS A 45 14.80 4.26 6.49
N ARG A 46 13.57 3.85 6.83
CA ARG A 46 13.23 2.47 7.17
C ARG A 46 12.02 2.07 6.35
N LEU A 47 12.18 1.04 5.54
CA LEU A 47 11.13 0.47 4.70
C LEU A 47 10.68 -0.88 5.26
N LEU A 48 9.40 -1.19 5.04
CA LEU A 48 8.88 -2.55 5.19
C LEU A 48 9.54 -3.49 4.16
N PRO A 49 9.53 -4.82 4.39
CA PRO A 49 9.99 -5.78 3.40
C PRO A 49 9.29 -5.58 2.04
N PRO A 50 9.95 -5.79 0.89
CA PRO A 50 9.39 -5.50 -0.43
C PRO A 50 7.99 -6.10 -0.67
N ILE A 51 7.79 -7.36 -0.28
CA ILE A 51 6.49 -8.05 -0.37
C ILE A 51 5.38 -7.34 0.43
N VAL A 52 5.73 -6.77 1.58
CA VAL A 52 4.79 -6.02 2.44
C VAL A 52 4.55 -4.63 1.86
N VAL A 53 5.56 -3.97 1.30
CA VAL A 53 5.39 -2.69 0.59
C VAL A 53 4.42 -2.87 -0.58
N ASN A 54 4.59 -3.92 -1.37
CA ASN A 54 3.68 -4.22 -2.47
C ASN A 54 2.26 -4.52 -1.99
N ALA A 55 2.10 -5.27 -0.90
CA ALA A 55 0.79 -5.48 -0.28
C ALA A 55 0.16 -4.17 0.23
N LEU A 56 0.95 -3.27 0.82
CA LEU A 56 0.51 -1.95 1.27
C LEU A 56 0.02 -1.09 0.09
N LEU A 57 0.74 -1.09 -1.03
CA LEU A 57 0.32 -0.39 -2.25
C LEU A 57 -1.04 -0.88 -2.72
N VAL A 58 -1.27 -2.20 -2.69
CA VAL A 58 -2.55 -2.76 -3.07
C VAL A 58 -3.66 -2.32 -2.11
N TYR A 59 -3.42 -2.42 -0.80
CA TYR A 59 -4.37 -1.98 0.22
C TYR A 59 -4.78 -0.51 0.02
N PHE A 60 -3.81 0.34 -0.30
CA PHE A 60 -4.03 1.75 -0.55
C PHE A 60 -4.75 2.02 -1.88
N PHE A 61 -4.15 1.64 -3.01
CA PHE A 61 -4.67 2.00 -4.33
C PHE A 61 -5.95 1.28 -4.70
N ASN A 62 -6.25 0.09 -4.17
CA ASN A 62 -7.58 -0.50 -4.37
C ASN A 62 -8.68 0.27 -3.64
N SER A 63 -8.36 0.90 -2.51
CA SER A 63 -9.33 1.66 -1.73
C SER A 63 -9.58 3.05 -2.32
N PHE A 64 -8.58 3.59 -3.01
CA PHE A 64 -8.60 4.93 -3.58
C PHE A 64 -8.51 4.97 -5.11
N ALA A 65 -8.64 3.83 -5.80
CA ALA A 65 -8.70 3.80 -7.26
C ALA A 65 -9.77 4.78 -7.72
N GLU A 66 -9.37 5.74 -8.56
CA GLU A 66 -10.22 6.81 -9.10
C GLU A 66 -10.72 7.87 -8.09
N LYS A 67 -10.25 7.81 -6.83
CA LYS A 67 -10.59 8.80 -5.80
C LYS A 67 -9.44 9.75 -5.50
N VAL A 68 -9.79 10.93 -4.98
CA VAL A 68 -8.82 11.87 -4.41
C VAL A 68 -8.41 11.36 -3.02
N TYR A 69 -7.11 11.35 -2.74
CA TYR A 69 -6.54 10.97 -1.46
C TYR A 69 -5.48 11.98 -1.03
N ASP A 70 -5.16 12.04 0.27
CA ASP A 70 -4.10 12.91 0.77
C ASP A 70 -2.72 12.33 0.45
N ARG A 71 -1.80 13.17 -0.03
CA ARG A 71 -0.47 12.74 -0.47
C ARG A 71 0.36 12.03 0.61
N ASN A 72 0.02 12.22 1.88
CA ASN A 72 0.74 11.62 3.00
C ASN A 72 0.06 10.36 3.54
N ASP A 73 -1.12 9.97 3.06
CA ASP A 73 -1.88 8.84 3.63
C ASP A 73 -1.15 7.50 3.44
N LEU A 74 -0.53 7.25 2.28
CA LEU A 74 0.31 6.07 2.09
C LEU A 74 1.49 6.04 3.08
N SER A 75 2.10 7.19 3.31
CA SER A 75 3.21 7.36 4.25
C SER A 75 2.76 7.04 5.70
N ARG A 76 1.59 7.54 6.12
CA ARG A 76 1.00 7.24 7.45
C ARG A 76 0.70 5.75 7.62
N LEU A 77 0.11 5.13 6.61
CA LEU A 77 -0.20 3.69 6.66
C LEU A 77 1.07 2.84 6.72
N HIS A 78 2.13 3.24 6.00
CA HIS A 78 3.43 2.59 6.13
C HIS A 78 3.95 2.64 7.57
N ASP A 79 3.93 3.81 8.21
CA ASP A 79 4.46 3.95 9.58
C ASP A 79 3.60 3.18 10.59
N TYR A 80 2.29 3.14 10.37
CA TYR A 80 1.38 2.29 11.14
C TYR A 80 1.71 0.80 11.02
N TRP A 81 1.95 0.30 9.80
CA TRP A 81 2.32 -1.10 9.58
C TRP A 81 3.71 -1.41 10.15
N LEU A 82 4.63 -0.46 10.08
CA LEU A 82 5.95 -0.57 10.65
C LEU A 82 5.90 -0.65 12.19
N ALA A 83 5.09 0.20 12.82
CA ALA A 83 4.85 0.18 14.27
C ALA A 83 4.21 -1.14 14.72
N LYS A 84 3.29 -1.70 13.90
CA LYS A 84 2.69 -3.01 14.11
C LYS A 84 3.60 -4.20 13.77
N ARG A 85 4.83 -3.97 13.32
CA ARG A 85 5.82 -4.99 12.94
C ARG A 85 5.28 -5.97 11.87
N VAL A 86 4.56 -5.43 10.89
CA VAL A 86 4.08 -6.20 9.73
C VAL A 86 5.27 -6.53 8.83
N CYS A 87 5.85 -7.71 8.99
CA CYS A 87 7.07 -8.13 8.28
C CYS A 87 6.82 -9.24 7.25
N THR A 88 5.61 -9.80 7.22
CA THR A 88 5.25 -10.92 6.34
C THR A 88 3.99 -10.61 5.57
N PHE A 89 3.82 -11.27 4.43
CA PHE A 89 2.58 -11.15 3.65
C PHE A 89 1.36 -11.63 4.43
N SER A 90 1.49 -12.67 5.27
CA SER A 90 0.37 -13.13 6.08
C SER A 90 -0.10 -12.05 7.06
N GLN A 91 0.82 -11.34 7.72
CA GLN A 91 0.47 -10.20 8.56
C GLN A 91 -0.11 -9.04 7.74
N ALA A 92 0.43 -8.79 6.55
CA ALA A 92 -0.11 -7.76 5.66
C ALA A 92 -1.57 -8.07 5.31
N ARG A 93 -1.93 -9.33 5.01
CA ARG A 93 -3.33 -9.73 4.76
C ARG A 93 -4.24 -9.46 5.94
N GLU A 94 -3.77 -9.63 7.18
CA GLU A 94 -4.56 -9.29 8.37
C GLU A 94 -4.89 -7.79 8.40
N MET A 95 -3.97 -6.93 7.94
CA MET A 95 -4.22 -5.48 7.85
C MET A 95 -5.34 -5.12 6.88
N PHE A 96 -5.58 -5.93 5.84
CA PHE A 96 -6.65 -5.66 4.86
C PHE A 96 -8.05 -5.85 5.45
N LYS A 97 -8.17 -6.48 6.63
CA LYS A 97 -9.45 -6.60 7.34
C LYS A 97 -9.85 -5.29 8.01
N GLU A 98 -8.91 -4.35 8.21
CA GLU A 98 -9.22 -3.02 8.75
C GLU A 98 -9.74 -2.09 7.65
N ASP A 99 -10.80 -1.33 7.95
CA ASP A 99 -11.26 -0.25 7.08
C ASP A 99 -10.22 0.86 7.03
N ILE A 100 -9.64 1.07 5.85
CA ILE A 100 -8.56 2.04 5.62
C ILE A 100 -8.96 3.47 5.99
N ASN A 101 -10.22 3.86 5.79
CA ASN A 101 -10.68 5.20 6.11
C ASN A 101 -10.74 5.39 7.62
N GLN A 102 -11.20 4.38 8.36
CA GLN A 102 -11.19 4.39 9.82
C GLN A 102 -9.76 4.37 10.38
N VAL A 103 -8.86 3.60 9.77
CA VAL A 103 -7.42 3.63 10.13
C VAL A 103 -6.86 5.03 9.92
N LEU A 104 -7.02 5.60 8.73
CA LEU A 104 -6.49 6.93 8.41
C LEU A 104 -7.10 8.02 9.27
N GLN A 105 -8.39 7.96 9.60
CA GLN A 105 -9.03 8.91 10.50
C GLN A 105 -8.39 8.85 11.89
N ARG A 106 -8.16 7.65 12.44
CA ARG A 106 -7.46 7.47 13.73
C ARG A 106 -6.03 8.01 13.67
N LEU A 107 -5.30 7.78 12.56
CA LEU A 107 -3.93 8.25 12.38
C LEU A 107 -3.80 9.76 12.16
N LYS A 108 -4.87 10.45 11.75
CA LYS A 108 -4.89 11.92 11.58
C LYS A 108 -5.26 12.67 12.85
N ASN A 109 -5.92 11.99 13.79
CA ASN A 109 -6.37 12.54 15.06
C ASN A 109 -5.37 12.31 16.21
N ASN A 110 -4.27 11.61 15.95
CA ASN A 110 -3.13 11.40 16.85
C ASN A 110 -1.91 12.18 16.34
#